data_AF-A0A126REG2-F1
#
_entry.id   AF-A0A126REG2-F1
#
_cell.length_a   1.000
_cell.length_b   1.000
_cell.length_c   1.000
_cell.angle_alpha   90.00
_cell.angle_beta   90.00
_cell.angle_gamma   90.00
#
_symmetry.space_group_name_H-M   'P 1'
#
loop_
_entity.id
_entity.type
_entity.pdbx_description
1 polymer ?
#
loop_
_entity_poly.entity_id
_entity_poly.type
_entity_poly.pdbx_seq_one_letter_code
_entity_poly.pdbx_strand_id
1 'polypeptide(L)'
;MARSHAFYREVLGFEEGESLAIDDQYHALLGVTGSFSLRSQFLRLGGLVIELLDWSAMREESAGLLPLYRVGLTHLSFEVDDLDATLTKVTAFGGTVLHDSRSTFALPHMSGEVVFVTDPDGVRIELNAFPAPLYLGGRSANDEQGG
;
A
#
# COMPACT_ATOMS: atom_id res chain seq x y z
N MET A 1 3.73 14.60 4.15
CA MET A 1 4.23 14.04 2.88
C MET A 1 5.66 13.49 2.93
N ALA A 2 6.68 14.23 3.37
CA ALA A 2 8.07 13.75 3.26
C ALA A 2 8.34 12.38 3.93
N ARG A 3 7.73 12.12 5.09
CA ARG A 3 7.80 10.83 5.80
C ARG A 3 7.21 9.69 4.98
N SER A 4 5.96 9.84 4.52
CA SER A 4 5.26 8.85 3.70
C SER A 4 5.99 8.61 2.38
N HIS A 5 6.47 9.67 1.71
CA HIS A 5 7.27 9.55 0.50
C HIS A 5 8.52 8.68 0.70
N ALA A 6 9.30 8.92 1.76
CA ALA A 6 10.46 8.09 2.09
C ALA A 6 10.06 6.64 2.42
N PHE A 7 8.98 6.44 3.18
CA PHE A 7 8.48 5.11 3.52
C PHE A 7 8.15 4.28 2.27
N TYR A 8 7.32 4.79 1.36
CA TYR A 8 6.92 4.03 0.17
C TYR A 8 8.10 3.70 -0.75
N ARG A 9 9.11 4.56 -0.81
CA ARG A 9 10.33 4.31 -1.61
C ARG A 9 11.27 3.31 -0.96
N GLU A 10 11.62 3.53 0.29
CA GLU A 10 12.70 2.78 0.96
C GLU A 10 12.22 1.43 1.50
N VAL A 11 10.94 1.34 1.89
CA VAL A 11 10.31 0.12 2.43
C VAL A 11 9.71 -0.73 1.31
N LEU A 12 8.94 -0.12 0.41
CA LEU A 12 8.13 -0.84 -0.58
C LEU A 12 8.67 -0.75 -2.02
N GLY A 13 9.79 -0.06 -2.23
CA GLY A 13 10.46 -0.01 -3.52
C GLY A 13 9.74 0.82 -4.59
N PHE A 14 8.83 1.71 -4.19
CA PHE A 14 8.21 2.62 -5.16
C PHE A 14 9.26 3.57 -5.75
N GLU A 15 9.09 3.87 -7.03
CA GLU A 15 9.83 4.88 -7.76
C GLU A 15 9.09 6.23 -7.71
N GLU A 16 9.87 7.31 -7.68
CA GLU A 16 9.33 8.67 -7.67
C GLU A 16 8.74 9.01 -9.05
N GLY A 17 7.47 9.40 -9.06
CA GLY A 17 6.78 9.91 -10.24
C GLY A 17 6.72 11.44 -10.25
N GLU A 18 5.82 11.95 -11.09
CA GLU A 18 5.58 13.39 -11.22
C GLU A 18 5.05 14.00 -9.91
N SER A 19 5.39 15.27 -9.67
CA SER A 19 4.81 16.07 -8.59
C SER A 19 4.09 17.26 -9.20
N LEU A 20 2.90 17.56 -8.69
CA LEU A 20 2.06 18.65 -9.16
C LEU A 20 1.70 19.57 -7.99
N ALA A 21 1.76 20.88 -8.24
CA ALA A 21 1.06 21.86 -7.42
C ALA A 21 -0.37 21.96 -7.98
N ILE A 22 -1.35 21.62 -7.16
CA ILE A 22 -2.76 21.62 -7.54
C ILE A 22 -3.39 22.92 -7.06
N ASP A 23 -3.95 23.67 -8.00
CA ASP A 23 -4.58 24.97 -7.78
C ASP A 23 -6.10 24.94 -8.03
N ASP A 24 -6.71 26.12 -8.04
CA ASP A 24 -8.15 26.35 -8.10
C ASP A 24 -8.84 25.67 -9.29
N GLN A 25 -8.14 25.32 -10.37
CA GLN A 25 -8.76 24.64 -11.52
C GLN A 25 -9.31 23.25 -11.17
N TYR A 26 -8.90 22.67 -10.03
CA TYR A 26 -9.32 21.34 -9.56
C TYR A 26 -10.43 21.38 -8.49
N HIS A 27 -11.01 22.54 -8.16
CA HIS A 27 -12.09 22.65 -7.16
C HIS A 27 -13.21 21.62 -7.36
N ALA A 28 -13.68 21.46 -8.60
CA ALA A 28 -14.78 20.55 -8.91
C ALA A 28 -14.41 19.07 -8.69
N LEU A 29 -13.17 18.68 -9.00
CA LEU A 29 -12.68 17.32 -8.78
C LEU A 29 -12.55 17.02 -7.29
N LEU A 30 -12.03 17.98 -6.53
CA LEU A 30 -11.70 17.80 -5.11
C LEU A 30 -12.91 18.00 -4.20
N GLY A 31 -13.98 18.63 -4.69
CA GLY A 31 -15.16 18.96 -3.89
C GLY A 31 -14.91 20.00 -2.79
N VAL A 32 -13.81 20.75 -2.90
CA VAL A 32 -13.39 21.77 -1.92
C VAL A 32 -13.74 23.16 -2.44
N THR A 33 -14.44 23.95 -1.64
CA THR A 33 -14.77 25.35 -1.94
C THR A 33 -13.81 26.32 -1.23
N GLY A 34 -13.43 27.40 -1.90
CA GLY A 34 -12.51 28.40 -1.35
C GLY A 34 -11.03 28.02 -1.53
N SER A 35 -10.12 28.96 -1.32
CA SER A 35 -8.70 28.77 -1.61
C SER A 35 -8.08 27.62 -0.80
N PHE A 36 -7.35 26.75 -1.49
CA PHE A 36 -6.59 25.67 -0.87
C PHE A 36 -5.16 25.61 -1.44
N SER A 37 -4.27 24.90 -0.75
CA SER A 37 -2.96 24.53 -1.27
C SER A 37 -2.79 23.04 -1.14
N LEU A 38 -2.66 22.37 -2.28
CA LEU A 38 -2.49 20.93 -2.37
C LEU A 38 -1.25 20.63 -3.20
N ARG A 39 -0.36 19.81 -2.65
CA ARG A 39 0.73 19.19 -3.41
C ARG A 39 0.41 17.72 -3.64
N SER A 40 0.49 17.30 -4.89
CA SER A 40 0.42 15.91 -5.30
C SER A 40 1.82 15.34 -5.56
N GLN A 41 2.02 14.08 -5.18
CA GLN A 41 3.20 13.30 -5.50
C GLN A 41 2.80 11.90 -5.95
N PHE A 42 3.04 11.58 -7.21
CA PHE A 42 2.84 10.23 -7.74
C PHE A 42 4.02 9.33 -7.36
N LEU A 43 3.73 8.07 -7.07
CA LEU A 43 4.69 7.00 -6.81
C LEU A 43 4.29 5.77 -7.60
N ARG A 44 5.28 5.07 -8.19
CA ARG A 44 5.04 3.94 -9.09
C ARG A 44 5.72 2.66 -8.59
N LEU A 45 5.05 1.52 -8.68
CA LEU A 45 5.63 0.20 -8.45
C LEU A 45 5.18 -0.73 -9.58
N GLY A 46 6.05 -0.91 -10.58
CA GLY A 46 5.67 -1.58 -11.82
C GLY A 46 4.47 -0.89 -12.48
N GLY A 47 3.35 -1.61 -12.62
CA GLY A 47 2.09 -1.07 -13.16
C GLY A 47 1.19 -0.35 -12.14
N LEU A 48 1.49 -0.43 -10.84
CA LEU A 48 0.72 0.23 -9.80
C LEU A 48 1.17 1.68 -9.64
N VAL A 49 0.21 2.60 -9.47
CA VAL A 49 0.46 4.01 -9.15
C VAL A 49 -0.35 4.38 -7.93
N ILE A 50 0.30 5.02 -6.96
CA ILE A 50 -0.36 5.69 -5.84
C ILE A 50 -0.05 7.18 -5.89
N GLU A 51 -0.95 8.00 -5.35
CA GLU A 51 -0.81 9.45 -5.30
C GLU A 51 -0.88 9.90 -3.83
N LEU A 52 0.16 10.57 -3.36
CA LEU A 52 0.19 11.19 -2.05
C LEU A 52 -0.30 12.64 -2.18
N LEU A 53 -1.30 12.99 -1.38
CA LEU A 53 -1.92 14.32 -1.39
C LEU A 53 -1.58 15.05 -0.08
N ASP A 54 -0.83 16.16 -0.19
CA ASP A 54 -0.47 17.02 0.94
C ASP A 54 -1.34 18.26 1.00
N TRP A 55 -2.34 18.21 1.86
CA TRP A 55 -3.21 19.33 2.21
C TRP A 55 -2.60 20.18 3.33
N SER A 56 -1.45 20.80 3.08
CA SER A 56 -0.63 21.44 4.12
C SER A 56 -1.39 22.41 5.06
N ALA A 57 -2.41 23.10 4.57
CA ALA A 57 -3.23 24.06 5.35
C ALA A 57 -4.52 23.45 5.95
N MET A 58 -4.91 22.24 5.55
CA MET A 58 -6.16 21.58 5.95
C MET A 58 -5.87 20.10 6.23
N ARG A 59 -5.40 19.82 7.45
CA ARG A 59 -5.10 18.44 7.89
C ARG A 59 -6.03 18.06 9.02
N GLU A 60 -6.69 16.92 8.87
CA GLU A 60 -7.27 16.18 9.99
C GLU A 60 -6.33 15.05 10.36
N GLU A 61 -6.19 14.78 11.65
CA GLU A 61 -5.49 13.57 12.08
C GLU A 61 -6.31 12.34 11.73
N SER A 62 -5.62 11.24 11.41
CA SER A 62 -6.27 9.97 11.13
C SER A 62 -7.15 9.57 12.32
N ALA A 63 -8.38 9.12 12.04
CA ALA A 63 -9.26 8.51 13.03
C ALA A 63 -8.76 7.14 13.54
N GLY A 64 -7.55 6.74 13.14
CA GLY A 64 -6.94 5.46 13.43
C GLY A 64 -7.39 4.37 12.47
N LEU A 65 -7.03 3.14 12.84
CA LEU A 65 -7.28 1.96 12.04
C LEU A 65 -8.75 1.57 12.02
N LEU A 66 -9.36 1.61 10.83
CA LEU A 66 -10.72 1.10 10.63
C LEU A 66 -10.78 -0.44 10.76
N PRO A 67 -11.90 -1.02 11.18
CA PRO A 67 -12.06 -2.48 11.21
C PRO A 67 -11.97 -3.10 9.82
N LEU A 68 -11.39 -4.30 9.71
CA LEU A 68 -11.26 -5.03 8.43
C LEU A 68 -12.61 -5.46 7.83
N TYR A 69 -13.64 -5.62 8.66
CA TYR A 69 -15.00 -5.96 8.21
C TYR A 69 -15.81 -4.74 7.76
N ARG A 70 -15.20 -3.55 7.65
CA ARG A 70 -15.85 -2.39 7.05
C ARG A 70 -15.91 -2.57 5.54
N VAL A 71 -17.09 -2.35 4.94
CA VAL A 71 -17.25 -2.35 3.49
C VAL A 71 -16.42 -1.23 2.86
N GLY A 72 -15.62 -1.54 1.84
CA GLY A 72 -14.79 -0.59 1.09
C GLY A 72 -13.33 -1.05 0.97
N LEU A 73 -12.45 -0.13 0.53
CA LEU A 73 -11.00 -0.36 0.53
C LEU A 73 -10.49 -0.34 1.98
N THR A 74 -9.91 -1.46 2.43
CA THR A 74 -9.44 -1.59 3.81
C THR A 74 -7.91 -1.57 3.94
N HIS A 75 -7.20 -2.04 2.91
CA HIS A 75 -5.73 -2.05 2.83
C HIS A 75 -5.28 -2.35 1.39
N LEU A 76 -4.01 -2.04 1.12
CA LEU A 76 -3.25 -2.58 -0.01
C LEU A 76 -2.36 -3.72 0.51
N SER A 77 -2.11 -4.73 -0.33
CA SER A 77 -1.27 -5.88 0.01
C SER A 77 -0.07 -5.96 -0.93
N PHE A 78 1.11 -6.22 -0.36
CA PHE A 78 2.38 -6.29 -1.10
C PHE A 78 3.14 -7.55 -0.73
N GLU A 79 3.60 -8.26 -1.77
CA GLU A 79 4.54 -9.37 -1.63
C GLU A 79 5.97 -8.82 -1.49
N VAL A 80 6.71 -9.38 -0.53
CA VAL A 80 8.10 -9.02 -0.25
C VAL A 80 8.96 -10.27 -0.12
N ASP A 81 10.21 -10.18 -0.57
CA ASP A 81 11.14 -11.32 -0.57
C ASP A 81 11.55 -11.73 0.86
N ASP A 82 11.77 -10.74 1.74
CA ASP A 82 12.19 -10.95 3.13
C ASP A 82 11.30 -10.12 4.06
N LEU A 83 10.40 -10.81 4.75
CA LEU A 83 9.43 -10.17 5.63
C LEU A 83 10.12 -9.49 6.82
N ASP A 84 11.06 -10.15 7.49
CA ASP A 84 11.70 -9.61 8.69
C ASP A 84 12.59 -8.40 8.38
N ALA A 85 13.33 -8.45 7.27
CA ALA A 85 14.08 -7.29 6.78
C ALA A 85 13.14 -6.12 6.44
N THR A 86 12.00 -6.40 5.81
CA THR A 86 11.01 -5.37 5.49
C THR A 86 10.39 -4.77 6.75
N LEU A 87 10.02 -5.58 7.75
CA LEU A 87 9.49 -5.09 9.03
C LEU A 87 10.49 -4.19 9.78
N THR A 88 11.78 -4.51 9.69
CA THR A 88 12.83 -3.64 10.21
C THR A 88 12.81 -2.28 9.53
N LYS A 89 12.69 -2.24 8.19
CA LYS A 89 12.56 -0.97 7.44
C LYS A 89 11.28 -0.23 7.79
N VAL A 90 10.14 -0.92 7.93
CA VAL A 90 8.85 -0.30 8.31
C VAL A 90 9.03 0.58 9.56
N THR A 91 9.61 0.02 10.62
CA THR A 91 9.85 0.77 11.86
C THR A 91 10.86 1.91 11.68
N ALA A 92 11.96 1.65 10.95
CA ALA A 92 13.00 2.66 10.70
C ALA A 92 12.48 3.88 9.92
N PHE A 93 11.50 3.68 9.03
CA PHE A 93 10.87 4.73 8.23
C PHE A 93 9.56 5.27 8.83
N GLY A 94 9.31 4.99 10.11
CA GLY A 94 8.24 5.62 10.89
C GLY A 94 6.87 4.97 10.75
N GLY A 95 6.78 3.79 10.12
CA GLY A 95 5.60 2.94 10.17
C GLY A 95 5.54 2.11 11.45
N THR A 96 4.40 1.45 11.69
CA THR A 96 4.18 0.59 12.86
C THR A 96 3.84 -0.84 12.45
N VAL A 97 4.48 -1.83 13.06
CA VAL A 97 4.15 -3.25 12.86
C VAL A 97 3.03 -3.65 13.81
N LEU A 98 1.96 -4.25 13.30
CA LEU A 98 0.88 -4.81 14.12
C LEU A 98 1.23 -6.25 14.47
N HIS A 99 2.14 -6.44 15.44
CA HIS A 99 2.72 -7.74 15.76
C HIS A 99 1.69 -8.85 16.00
N ASP A 100 0.57 -8.54 16.66
CA ASP A 100 -0.51 -9.49 16.95
C ASP A 100 -1.25 -10.01 15.70
N SER A 101 -1.02 -9.39 14.54
CA SER A 101 -1.60 -9.83 13.26
C SER A 101 -0.72 -10.80 12.49
N ARG A 102 0.56 -10.96 12.86
CA ARG A 102 1.48 -11.84 12.12
C ARG A 102 0.96 -13.27 12.16
N SER A 103 0.70 -13.83 10.99
CA SER A 103 0.11 -15.15 10.83
C SER A 103 0.91 -15.95 9.81
N THR A 104 1.20 -17.20 10.15
CA THR A 104 1.76 -18.18 9.22
C THR A 104 0.65 -19.12 8.77
N PHE A 105 0.63 -19.48 7.51
CA PHE A 105 -0.34 -20.44 6.98
C PHE A 105 0.33 -21.48 6.07
N ALA A 106 -0.29 -22.66 6.01
CA ALA A 106 0.10 -23.75 5.13
C ALA A 106 -1.16 -24.38 4.52
N LEU A 107 -1.31 -24.20 3.22
CA LEU A 107 -2.33 -24.78 2.35
C LEU A 107 -1.66 -25.80 1.40
N PRO A 108 -2.41 -26.74 0.79
CA PRO A 108 -1.83 -27.82 -0.03
C PRO A 108 -0.86 -27.38 -1.14
N HIS A 109 -0.97 -26.15 -1.63
CA HIS A 109 -0.13 -25.60 -2.72
C HIS A 109 0.50 -24.24 -2.38
N MET A 110 0.42 -23.79 -1.12
CA MET A 110 0.85 -22.46 -0.74
C MET A 110 1.15 -22.43 0.75
N SER A 111 2.31 -21.94 1.13
CA SER A 111 2.57 -21.55 2.51
C SER A 111 3.12 -20.14 2.50
N GLY A 112 3.09 -19.47 3.63
CA GLY A 112 3.61 -18.11 3.73
C GLY A 112 3.34 -17.49 5.06
N GLU A 113 3.81 -16.25 5.16
CA GLU A 113 3.58 -15.38 6.30
C GLU A 113 2.91 -14.10 5.82
N VAL A 114 1.99 -13.59 6.64
CA VAL A 114 1.29 -12.32 6.43
C VAL A 114 1.34 -11.52 7.71
N VAL A 115 1.41 -10.21 7.60
CA VAL A 115 1.37 -9.29 8.75
C VAL A 115 0.83 -7.94 8.30
N PHE A 116 0.03 -7.31 9.14
CA PHE A 116 -0.36 -5.92 8.93
C PHE A 116 0.68 -4.97 9.51
N VAL A 117 0.94 -3.90 8.76
CA VAL A 117 1.70 -2.73 9.20
C VAL A 117 0.88 -1.47 8.93
N THR A 118 1.38 -0.36 9.43
CA THR A 118 0.92 0.97 9.03
C THR A 118 2.06 1.76 8.43
N ASP A 119 1.73 2.60 7.45
CA ASP A 119 2.63 3.66 7.01
C ASP A 119 2.77 4.75 8.09
N PRO A 120 3.61 5.79 7.88
CA PRO A 120 3.85 6.82 8.87
C PRO A 120 2.63 7.70 9.21
N ASP A 121 1.56 7.62 8.41
CA ASP A 121 0.33 8.40 8.57
C ASP A 121 -0.86 7.50 8.99
N GLY A 122 -0.61 6.22 9.27
CA GLY A 122 -1.59 5.28 9.83
C GLY A 122 -2.37 4.47 8.80
N VAL A 123 -2.00 4.52 7.51
CA VAL A 123 -2.62 3.72 6.45
C VAL A 123 -2.24 2.25 6.64
N ARG A 124 -3.24 1.36 6.74
CA ARG A 124 -3.01 -0.08 6.87
C ARG A 124 -2.49 -0.67 5.57
N ILE A 125 -1.43 -1.47 5.69
CA ILE A 125 -0.80 -2.21 4.60
C ILE A 125 -0.61 -3.66 5.05
N GLU A 126 -0.91 -4.61 4.18
CA GLU A 126 -0.56 -6.01 4.37
C GLU A 126 0.78 -6.31 3.69
N LEU A 127 1.70 -6.95 4.41
CA LEU A 127 2.92 -7.50 3.87
C LEU A 127 2.82 -9.02 3.90
N ASN A 128 3.18 -9.66 2.79
CA ASN A 128 3.18 -11.09 2.66
C ASN A 128 4.50 -11.59 2.05
N ALA A 129 4.92 -12.79 2.44
CA ALA A 129 6.10 -13.45 1.89
C ALA A 129 5.78 -14.92 1.63
N PHE A 130 6.04 -15.36 0.40
CA PHE A 130 5.80 -16.73 -0.03
C PHE A 130 7.12 -17.40 -0.43
N PRO A 131 7.49 -18.55 0.18
CA PRO A 131 8.71 -19.29 -0.19
C PRO A 131 8.68 -19.87 -1.62
N ALA A 132 7.54 -19.80 -2.31
CA ALA A 132 7.42 -20.02 -3.75
C ALA A 132 6.36 -19.06 -4.32
N PRO A 133 6.56 -18.47 -5.51
CA PRO A 133 5.64 -17.50 -6.08
C PRO A 133 4.24 -18.10 -6.22
N LEU A 134 3.23 -17.27 -5.92
CA LEU A 134 1.82 -17.60 -6.11
C LEU A 134 1.54 -17.94 -7.58
N TYR A 135 1.54 -19.22 -7.93
CA TYR A 135 0.86 -19.67 -9.15
C TYR A 135 -0.65 -19.64 -8.92
N LEU A 136 -1.27 -18.47 -9.13
CA LEU A 136 -2.70 -18.37 -9.38
C LEU A 136 -2.96 -18.88 -10.80
N GLY A 137 -2.89 -20.20 -10.97
CA GLY A 137 -2.99 -20.86 -12.27
C GLY A 137 -4.32 -20.54 -12.97
N GLY A 138 -4.26 -19.70 -14.00
CA GLY A 138 -5.28 -19.68 -15.05
C GLY A 138 -5.23 -21.02 -15.78
N ARG A 139 -6.32 -21.79 -15.74
CA ARG A 139 -6.46 -22.96 -16.62
C ARG A 139 -6.40 -22.43 -18.05
N SER A 140 -5.31 -22.69 -18.76
CA SER A 140 -5.23 -22.44 -20.19
C SER A 140 -6.22 -23.38 -20.88
N ALA A 141 -7.13 -22.82 -21.68
CA ALA A 141 -8.03 -23.57 -22.52
C ALA A 141 -7.23 -24.21 -23.67
N ASN A 142 -6.68 -25.41 -23.45
CA ASN A 142 -6.20 -26.26 -24.55
C ASN A 142 -6.13 -27.77 -24.21
N ASP A 143 -6.65 -28.21 -23.06
CA ASP A 143 -6.71 -29.64 -22.70
C ASP A 143 -7.98 -30.35 -23.22
N GLU A 144 -8.44 -30.00 -24.42
CA GLU A 144 -9.46 -30.77 -25.14
C GLU A 144 -9.00 -31.04 -26.58
N GLN A 145 -8.04 -31.95 -26.71
CA GLN A 145 -7.92 -32.83 -27.88
C GLN A 145 -6.94 -33.98 -27.56
N GLY A 146 -7.50 -35.11 -27.14
CA GLY A 146 -6.72 -36.32 -26.85
C GLY A 146 -7.58 -37.43 -26.26
N GLY A 147 -8.54 -37.94 -27.04
CA GLY A 147 -9.35 -39.11 -26.73
C GLY A 147 -9.99 -39.67 -27.99
#